data_AF-E5XQF7-F1
#
_entry.id   AF-E5XQF7-F1
#
_cell.length_a   1.000
_cell.length_b   1.000
_cell.length_c   1.000
_cell.angle_alpha   90.00
_cell.angle_beta   90.00
_cell.angle_gamma   90.00
#
_symmetry.space_group_name_H-M   'P 1'
#
loop_
_entity.id
_entity.type
_entity.pdbx_description
1 polymer ?
#
loop_
_entity_poly.entity_id
_entity_poly.type
_entity_poly.pdbx_seq_one_letter_code
_entity_poly.pdbx_strand_id
1 'polypeptide(L)'
;MSVPRFAAVALLALAPLVASCSDDAKPAPPPPKAAPVSDMDIIKYLDNHSVTRAPQTAADDFPLSVSVRLPSRWSASQGIPSLYLLLEDARDTDQQFRPNAVISILKLTGNFDPKQAVLRGFVDISAAKGFQKIRESLDDFDKFPSAVIEGTYVEDEQQRKEAKARVDEQQRQSGQQPDPQQPVGDLKLHVLNRYVIAVSGEDKYLVQLQITVTDKQSAQLADDIKTIDEGLQLSFKK
;
A
#
# COMPACT_ATOMS: atom_id res chain seq x y z
N MET A 1 -73.08 -3.36 -18.66
CA MET A 1 -71.82 -2.58 -18.77
C MET A 1 -71.06 -3.16 -19.96
N SER A 2 -71.40 -2.72 -21.19
CA SER A 2 -70.63 -1.83 -22.08
C SER A 2 -69.13 -2.14 -22.18
N VAL A 3 -68.48 -2.31 -23.34
CA VAL A 3 -68.74 -2.65 -24.76
C VAL A 3 -67.32 -2.94 -25.32
N PRO A 4 -67.14 -3.89 -26.27
CA PRO A 4 -65.83 -4.29 -26.82
C PRO A 4 -65.32 -3.34 -27.92
N ARG A 5 -64.06 -3.47 -28.38
CA ARG A 5 -63.71 -3.38 -29.82
C ARG A 5 -62.24 -3.62 -30.19
N PHE A 6 -62.11 -4.46 -31.21
CA PHE A 6 -61.17 -4.50 -32.35
C PHE A 6 -59.73 -5.03 -32.26
N ALA A 7 -59.56 -6.09 -33.04
CA ALA A 7 -58.33 -6.57 -33.65
C ALA A 7 -57.79 -5.62 -34.73
N ALA A 8 -56.48 -5.67 -34.96
CA ALA A 8 -55.87 -5.42 -36.26
C ALA A 8 -54.58 -6.24 -36.41
N VAL A 9 -54.43 -6.84 -37.58
CA VAL A 9 -53.40 -7.78 -38.02
C VAL A 9 -52.32 -7.02 -38.80
N ALA A 10 -51.07 -7.47 -38.63
CA ALA A 10 -49.88 -7.44 -39.52
C ALA A 10 -49.47 -6.15 -40.25
N LEU A 11 -48.16 -5.86 -40.18
CA LEU A 11 -47.30 -5.73 -41.37
C LEU A 11 -45.81 -5.77 -40.97
N LEU A 12 -45.10 -6.80 -41.43
CA LEU A 12 -43.64 -6.78 -41.57
C LEU A 12 -43.31 -5.80 -42.71
N ALA A 13 -42.53 -4.77 -42.43
CA ALA A 13 -41.91 -3.93 -43.44
C ALA A 13 -40.39 -3.93 -43.25
N LEU A 14 -39.70 -4.58 -44.17
CA LEU A 14 -38.26 -4.46 -44.39
C LEU A 14 -38.00 -3.15 -45.16
N ALA A 15 -37.16 -2.26 -44.63
CA ALA A 15 -36.66 -1.08 -45.34
C ALA A 15 -35.28 -0.66 -44.75
N PRO A 16 -34.44 0.05 -45.52
CA PRO A 16 -33.03 -0.30 -45.72
C PRO A 16 -32.06 0.28 -44.68
N LEU A 17 -30.88 -0.35 -44.58
CA LEU A 17 -29.67 0.30 -44.07
C LEU A 17 -29.44 1.59 -44.87
N VAL A 18 -29.78 2.72 -44.28
CA VAL A 18 -29.15 4.00 -44.63
C VAL A 18 -27.83 4.05 -43.87
N ALA A 19 -26.74 3.82 -44.61
CA ALA A 19 -25.42 4.24 -44.19
C ALA A 19 -25.42 5.76 -44.12
N SER A 20 -25.67 6.30 -42.91
CA SER A 20 -25.48 7.72 -42.64
C SER A 20 -24.01 7.97 -42.34
N CYS A 21 -23.48 8.98 -43.02
CA CYS A 21 -22.11 9.44 -42.98
C CYS A 21 -21.58 9.67 -41.56
N SER A 22 -20.28 9.46 -41.44
CA SER A 22 -19.43 9.73 -40.29
C SER A 22 -19.75 11.08 -39.64
N ASP A 23 -20.34 11.03 -38.45
CA ASP A 23 -20.08 12.08 -37.46
C ASP A 23 -18.72 11.76 -36.84
N ASP A 24 -17.78 12.70 -36.98
CA ASP A 24 -16.57 12.79 -36.17
C ASP A 24 -17.00 12.89 -34.69
N ALA A 25 -17.27 11.74 -34.07
CA ALA A 25 -17.50 11.65 -32.64
C ALA A 25 -16.21 12.05 -31.93
N LYS A 26 -16.14 13.31 -31.50
CA LYS A 26 -15.10 13.81 -30.60
C LYS A 26 -14.88 12.79 -29.49
N PRO A 27 -13.63 12.32 -29.25
CA PRO A 27 -13.36 11.36 -28.20
C PRO A 27 -13.97 11.83 -26.90
N ALA A 28 -14.73 10.96 -26.22
CA ALA A 28 -15.24 11.25 -24.90
C ALA A 28 -14.07 11.65 -23.98
N PRO A 29 -14.25 12.65 -23.09
CA PRO A 29 -13.21 13.01 -22.14
C PRO A 29 -12.76 11.78 -21.37
N PRO A 30 -11.46 11.62 -21.07
CA PRO A 30 -11.01 10.53 -20.22
C PRO A 30 -11.75 10.61 -18.87
N PRO A 31 -12.08 9.46 -18.24
CA PRO A 31 -12.71 9.45 -16.93
C PRO A 31 -11.85 10.24 -15.92
N PRO A 32 -12.47 10.91 -14.93
CA PRO A 32 -11.72 11.65 -13.91
C PRO A 32 -10.71 10.75 -13.21
N LYS A 33 -9.48 11.25 -13.01
CA LYS A 33 -8.47 10.55 -12.20
C LYS A 33 -8.99 10.46 -10.76
N ALA A 34 -8.80 9.30 -10.11
CA ALA A 34 -9.16 9.12 -8.71
C ALA A 34 -8.42 10.15 -7.83
N ALA A 35 -9.10 10.62 -6.78
CA ALA A 35 -8.57 11.61 -5.84
C ALA A 35 -8.46 11.00 -4.42
N PRO A 36 -7.44 11.40 -3.63
CA PRO A 36 -7.31 10.93 -2.26
C PRO A 36 -8.47 11.37 -1.38
N VAL A 37 -8.76 10.58 -0.34
CA VAL A 37 -9.79 10.85 0.67
C VAL A 37 -9.13 10.85 2.05
N SER A 38 -9.43 11.87 2.87
CA SER A 38 -8.77 12.11 4.16
C SER A 38 -9.75 12.16 5.35
N ASP A 39 -10.88 11.46 5.25
CA ASP A 39 -11.89 11.39 6.32
C ASP A 39 -11.48 10.44 7.46
N MET A 40 -10.70 9.40 7.14
CA MET A 40 -10.15 8.41 8.05
C MET A 40 -8.98 7.67 7.39
N ASP A 41 -8.14 7.00 8.16
CA ASP A 41 -7.11 6.11 7.61
C ASP A 41 -7.69 4.78 7.08
N ILE A 42 -6.85 4.02 6.37
CA ILE A 42 -7.25 2.75 5.75
C ILE A 42 -7.69 1.70 6.78
N ILE A 43 -7.06 1.64 7.96
CA ILE A 43 -7.42 0.68 9.01
C ILE A 43 -8.79 1.03 9.59
N LYS A 44 -9.04 2.31 9.84
CA LYS A 44 -10.32 2.81 10.31
C LYS A 44 -11.44 2.60 9.29
N TYR A 45 -11.15 2.75 7.99
CA TYR A 45 -12.08 2.39 6.92
C TYR A 45 -12.46 0.91 6.99
N LEU A 46 -11.47 0.02 7.12
CA LEU A 46 -11.71 -1.43 7.23
C LEU A 46 -12.52 -1.78 8.50
N ASP A 47 -12.23 -1.15 9.63
CA ASP A 47 -13.00 -1.32 10.88
C ASP A 47 -14.47 -0.90 10.72
N ASN A 48 -14.71 0.26 10.09
CA ASN A 48 -16.07 0.75 9.84
C ASN A 48 -16.87 -0.17 8.90
N HIS A 49 -16.19 -1.03 8.12
CA HIS A 49 -16.79 -2.05 7.27
C HIS A 49 -16.81 -3.45 7.92
N SER A 50 -16.50 -3.54 9.23
CA SER A 50 -16.44 -4.82 9.97
C SER A 50 -15.47 -5.83 9.34
N VAL A 51 -14.40 -5.36 8.69
CA VAL A 51 -13.39 -6.22 8.09
C VAL A 51 -12.44 -6.71 9.17
N THR A 52 -12.40 -8.03 9.37
CA THR A 52 -11.40 -8.64 10.25
C THR A 52 -10.06 -8.75 9.52
N ARG A 53 -8.98 -8.65 10.30
CA ARG A 53 -7.60 -8.61 9.80
C ARG A 53 -6.77 -9.65 10.54
N ALA A 54 -6.10 -10.52 9.80
CA ALA A 54 -5.17 -11.50 10.36
C ALA A 54 -3.78 -11.29 9.74
N PRO A 55 -2.72 -11.04 10.55
CA PRO A 55 -1.36 -10.96 10.04
C PRO A 55 -0.96 -12.23 9.27
N GLN A 56 -0.12 -12.06 8.26
CA GLN A 56 0.50 -13.14 7.51
C GLN A 56 2.02 -12.92 7.47
N THR A 57 2.76 -13.98 7.74
CA THR A 57 4.23 -14.04 7.75
C THR A 57 4.71 -14.95 6.62
N ALA A 58 6.01 -14.93 6.33
CA ALA A 58 6.58 -15.81 5.31
C ALA A 58 6.47 -17.32 5.64
N ALA A 59 6.17 -17.67 6.89
CA ALA A 59 5.96 -19.07 7.32
C ALA A 59 4.53 -19.58 7.07
N ASP A 60 3.58 -18.68 6.83
CA ASP A 60 2.17 -19.04 6.63
C ASP A 60 1.94 -19.55 5.20
N ASP A 61 1.04 -20.53 5.05
CA ASP A 61 0.60 -21.01 3.74
C ASP A 61 -0.65 -20.24 3.29
N PHE A 62 -0.45 -19.31 2.37
CA PHE A 62 -1.52 -18.52 1.74
C PHE A 62 -1.26 -18.32 0.24
N PRO A 63 -2.31 -18.03 -0.56
CA PRO A 63 -2.23 -18.03 -2.02
C PRO A 63 -1.51 -16.83 -2.64
N LEU A 64 -1.31 -15.73 -1.90
CA LEU A 64 -0.59 -14.57 -2.40
C LEU A 64 0.93 -14.79 -2.32
N SER A 65 1.60 -14.74 -3.46
CA SER A 65 3.06 -14.67 -3.58
C SER A 65 3.50 -13.21 -3.55
N VAL A 66 4.46 -12.91 -2.68
CA VAL A 66 5.08 -11.59 -2.55
C VAL A 66 6.59 -11.76 -2.72
N SER A 67 7.19 -10.99 -3.62
CA SER A 67 8.65 -10.93 -3.76
C SER A 67 9.09 -9.48 -3.94
N VAL A 68 10.36 -9.22 -3.67
CA VAL A 68 10.95 -7.89 -3.76
C VAL A 68 12.37 -8.01 -4.27
N ARG A 69 12.79 -7.09 -5.13
CA ARG A 69 14.19 -7.04 -5.59
C ARG A 69 15.06 -6.52 -4.46
N LEU A 70 16.08 -7.29 -4.10
CA LEU A 70 17.05 -6.95 -3.06
C LEU A 70 18.21 -6.12 -3.66
N PRO A 71 18.45 -4.88 -3.21
CA PRO A 71 19.64 -4.14 -3.61
C PRO A 71 20.91 -4.82 -3.08
N SER A 72 22.03 -4.64 -3.80
CA SER A 72 23.27 -5.42 -3.58
C SER A 72 23.84 -5.37 -2.16
N ARG A 73 23.55 -4.31 -1.40
CA ARG A 73 24.05 -4.12 -0.05
C ARG A 73 23.11 -4.55 1.07
N TRP A 74 21.86 -4.82 0.72
CA TRP A 74 20.80 -5.08 1.67
C TRP A 74 20.72 -6.58 2.00
N SER A 75 20.23 -6.89 3.19
CA SER A 75 19.92 -8.25 3.62
C SER A 75 18.44 -8.37 3.97
N ALA A 76 17.88 -9.56 3.74
CA ALA A 76 16.48 -9.88 4.05
C ALA A 76 16.39 -10.81 5.27
N SER A 77 15.44 -10.53 6.16
CA SER A 77 15.17 -11.28 7.38
C SER A 77 13.68 -11.61 7.48
N GLN A 78 13.38 -12.84 7.90
CA GLN A 78 12.03 -13.37 8.14
C GLN A 78 11.91 -13.89 9.58
N GLY A 79 10.73 -14.32 10.00
CA GLY A 79 10.48 -14.86 11.35
C GLY A 79 10.30 -13.78 12.42
N ILE A 80 10.16 -12.52 12.02
CA ILE A 80 9.84 -11.41 12.91
C ILE A 80 8.32 -11.39 13.12
N PRO A 81 7.82 -11.34 14.38
CA PRO A 81 6.39 -11.34 14.65
C PRO A 81 5.62 -10.29 13.84
N SER A 82 4.54 -10.72 13.19
CA SER A 82 3.64 -9.87 12.39
C SER A 82 4.24 -9.23 11.14
N LEU A 83 5.51 -9.50 10.81
CA LEU A 83 6.13 -9.02 9.57
C LEU A 83 6.26 -10.16 8.56
N TYR A 84 6.04 -9.84 7.29
CA TYR A 84 6.33 -10.77 6.20
C TYR A 84 7.83 -10.76 5.88
N LEU A 85 8.42 -9.57 5.75
CA LEU A 85 9.82 -9.40 5.40
C LEU A 85 10.38 -8.10 6.00
N LEU A 86 11.59 -8.17 6.54
CA LEU A 86 12.43 -7.01 6.86
C LEU A 86 13.63 -7.00 5.92
N LEU A 87 13.90 -5.85 5.32
CA LEU A 87 15.09 -5.57 4.53
C LEU A 87 15.89 -4.48 5.25
N GLU A 88 17.21 -4.63 5.37
CA GLU A 88 18.09 -3.61 5.98
C GLU A 88 19.41 -3.48 5.21
N ASP A 89 19.98 -2.26 5.12
CA ASP A 89 21.43 -2.08 4.95
C ASP A 89 22.07 -1.82 6.32
N ALA A 90 22.53 -2.89 6.96
CA ALA A 90 23.08 -2.81 8.31
C ALA A 90 24.43 -2.07 8.42
N ARG A 91 25.07 -1.75 7.29
CA ARG A 91 26.39 -1.09 7.26
C ARG A 91 26.30 0.42 7.11
N ASP A 92 25.14 0.95 6.75
CA ASP A 92 24.93 2.40 6.56
C ASP A 92 24.14 2.96 7.75
N THR A 93 24.83 3.28 8.85
CA THR A 93 24.19 3.87 10.03
C THR A 93 24.35 5.39 10.07
N ASP A 94 23.25 6.11 10.22
CA ASP A 94 23.23 7.55 10.51
C ASP A 94 22.44 7.78 11.79
N GLN A 95 23.10 8.36 12.80
CA GLN A 95 22.51 8.60 14.13
C GLN A 95 21.83 7.34 14.72
N GLN A 96 22.48 6.17 14.57
CA GLN A 96 21.99 4.84 14.99
C GLN A 96 20.73 4.35 14.26
N PHE A 97 20.25 5.07 13.26
CA PHE A 97 19.23 4.59 12.36
C PHE A 97 19.85 3.72 11.26
N ARG A 98 19.21 2.58 10.98
CA ARG A 98 19.54 1.72 9.83
C ARG A 98 18.46 1.89 8.76
N PRO A 99 18.84 2.24 7.51
CA PRO A 99 17.99 2.12 6.35
C PRO A 99 17.29 0.78 6.33
N ASN A 100 15.96 0.79 6.28
CA ASN A 100 15.17 -0.41 6.30
C ASN A 100 13.95 -0.30 5.40
N ALA A 101 13.45 -1.47 4.98
CA ALA A 101 12.17 -1.60 4.32
C ALA A 101 11.42 -2.77 4.95
N VAL A 102 10.17 -2.52 5.33
CA VAL A 102 9.31 -3.48 6.00
C VAL A 102 8.14 -3.82 5.08
N ILE A 103 7.88 -5.11 4.94
CA ILE A 103 6.67 -5.63 4.30
C ILE A 103 5.81 -6.28 5.37
N SER A 104 4.59 -5.78 5.54
CA SER A 104 3.55 -6.42 6.35
C SER A 104 2.38 -6.85 5.46
N ILE A 105 1.73 -7.94 5.84
CA ILE A 105 0.58 -8.49 5.11
C ILE A 105 -0.54 -8.78 6.11
N LEU A 106 -1.74 -8.31 5.81
CA LEU A 106 -2.96 -8.64 6.54
C LEU A 106 -3.93 -9.36 5.59
N LYS A 107 -4.35 -10.59 5.93
CA LYS A 107 -5.53 -11.22 5.32
C LYS A 107 -6.78 -10.44 5.76
N LEU A 108 -7.60 -10.03 4.81
CA LEU A 108 -8.80 -9.24 5.02
C LEU A 108 -10.04 -10.11 4.80
N THR A 109 -10.89 -10.22 5.81
CA THR A 109 -12.15 -10.98 5.72
C THR A 109 -13.32 -10.06 6.01
N GLY A 110 -14.28 -10.02 5.08
CA GLY A 110 -15.42 -9.11 5.13
C GLY A 110 -15.69 -8.46 3.77
N ASN A 111 -16.79 -7.72 3.69
CA ASN A 111 -17.18 -6.98 2.50
C ASN A 111 -16.76 -5.52 2.62
N PHE A 112 -16.01 -5.03 1.63
CA PHE A 112 -15.58 -3.64 1.51
C PHE A 112 -15.13 -3.40 0.07
N ASP A 113 -15.00 -2.14 -0.35
CA ASP A 113 -14.45 -1.80 -1.67
C ASP A 113 -12.94 -1.52 -1.55
N PRO A 114 -12.07 -2.36 -2.14
CA PRO A 114 -10.63 -2.14 -2.16
C PRO A 114 -10.22 -0.80 -2.77
N LYS A 115 -10.94 -0.33 -3.80
CA LYS A 115 -10.64 0.95 -4.45
C LYS A 115 -10.93 2.12 -3.52
N GLN A 116 -12.02 2.04 -2.74
CA GLN A 116 -12.31 3.07 -1.74
C GLN A 116 -11.34 3.05 -0.56
N ALA A 117 -10.89 1.87 -0.15
CA ALA A 117 -9.91 1.74 0.93
C ALA A 117 -8.58 2.42 0.57
N VAL A 118 -8.03 2.19 -0.63
CA VAL A 118 -6.72 2.76 -1.01
C VAL A 118 -6.74 4.28 -1.20
N LEU A 119 -7.89 4.91 -1.46
CA LEU A 119 -7.97 6.39 -1.51
C LEU A 119 -7.53 7.05 -0.19
N ARG A 120 -7.54 6.29 0.92
CA ARG A 120 -7.15 6.71 2.27
C ARG A 120 -5.73 6.31 2.64
N GLY A 121 -4.98 5.72 1.72
CA GLY A 121 -3.65 5.16 1.96
C GLY A 121 -2.55 6.19 2.28
N PHE A 122 -2.88 7.48 2.33
CA PHE A 122 -1.93 8.55 2.65
C PHE A 122 -2.12 9.13 4.05
N VAL A 123 -3.26 8.85 4.69
CA VAL A 123 -3.71 9.58 5.89
C VAL A 123 -2.82 9.30 7.10
N ASP A 124 -2.40 8.05 7.27
CA ASP A 124 -1.56 7.59 8.38
C ASP A 124 -0.19 8.28 8.39
N ILE A 125 0.55 8.22 7.28
CA ILE A 125 1.89 8.80 7.20
C ILE A 125 1.84 10.33 7.12
N SER A 126 0.78 10.91 6.55
CA SER A 126 0.59 12.35 6.52
C SER A 126 0.36 12.96 7.91
N ALA A 127 -0.06 12.15 8.89
CA ALA A 127 -0.18 12.58 10.29
C ALA A 127 1.17 12.64 11.03
N ALA A 128 2.25 12.14 10.43
CA ALA A 128 3.59 12.18 11.04
C ALA A 128 4.06 13.64 11.26
N LYS A 129 4.80 13.85 12.35
CA LYS A 129 5.30 15.17 12.75
C LYS A 129 6.16 15.77 11.63
N GLY A 130 5.78 16.97 11.19
CA GLY A 130 6.54 17.70 10.17
C GLY A 130 6.53 17.03 8.79
N PHE A 131 5.53 16.19 8.48
CA PHE A 131 5.45 15.53 7.18
C PHE A 131 5.49 16.54 6.02
N GLN A 132 6.36 16.30 5.04
CA GLN A 132 6.48 17.06 3.80
C GLN A 132 6.40 16.09 2.63
N LYS A 133 5.33 16.22 1.82
CA LYS A 133 5.10 15.34 0.67
C LYS A 133 6.07 15.67 -0.47
N ILE A 134 6.66 14.64 -1.07
CA ILE A 134 7.47 14.71 -2.30
C ILE A 134 6.60 14.31 -3.50
N ARG A 135 5.95 13.15 -3.44
CA ARG A 135 5.03 12.68 -4.49
C ARG A 135 3.98 11.71 -3.94
N GLU A 136 2.95 11.47 -4.73
CA GLU A 136 1.95 10.43 -4.46
C GLU A 136 1.40 9.84 -5.77
N SER A 137 0.88 8.62 -5.71
CA SER A 137 0.11 8.01 -6.80
C SER A 137 -0.95 7.05 -6.27
N LEU A 138 -2.10 7.02 -6.95
CA LEU A 138 -3.20 6.07 -6.78
C LEU A 138 -3.33 5.12 -7.98
N ASP A 139 -2.31 5.06 -8.84
CA ASP A 139 -2.29 4.14 -9.96
C ASP A 139 -2.19 2.69 -9.44
N ASP A 140 -2.84 1.75 -10.12
CA ASP A 140 -2.81 0.34 -9.74
C ASP A 140 -1.36 -0.21 -9.74
N PHE A 141 -1.05 -1.11 -8.81
CA PHE A 141 0.23 -1.80 -8.70
C PHE A 141 0.02 -3.29 -8.92
N ASP A 142 0.72 -3.91 -9.87
CA ASP A 142 0.47 -5.30 -10.31
C ASP A 142 -1.01 -5.60 -10.61
N LYS A 143 -1.74 -4.62 -11.16
CA LYS A 143 -3.18 -4.66 -11.47
C LYS A 143 -4.10 -4.65 -10.23
N PHE A 144 -3.55 -4.36 -9.05
CA PHE A 144 -4.31 -4.22 -7.81
C PHE A 144 -4.44 -2.75 -7.41
N PRO A 145 -5.56 -2.35 -6.78
CA PRO A 145 -5.70 -1.01 -6.21
C PRO A 145 -4.54 -0.71 -5.26
N SER A 146 -3.91 0.45 -5.44
CA SER A 146 -2.71 0.84 -4.72
C SER A 146 -2.72 2.32 -4.37
N ALA A 147 -1.99 2.66 -3.31
CA ALA A 147 -1.68 4.03 -2.91
C ALA A 147 -0.21 4.07 -2.50
N VAL A 148 0.59 4.89 -3.15
CA VAL A 148 1.98 5.16 -2.77
C VAL A 148 2.18 6.64 -2.50
N ILE A 149 2.88 6.96 -1.41
CA ILE A 149 3.28 8.31 -1.05
C ILE A 149 4.73 8.32 -0.62
N GLU A 150 5.46 9.34 -1.05
CA GLU A 150 6.85 9.58 -0.68
C GLU A 150 6.96 10.97 -0.06
N GLY A 151 7.76 11.09 0.99
CA GLY A 151 7.92 12.33 1.73
C GLY A 151 8.99 12.26 2.80
N THR A 152 9.09 13.31 3.60
CA THR A 152 9.96 13.35 4.78
C THR A 152 9.16 13.63 6.03
N TYR A 153 9.57 13.11 7.17
CA TYR A 153 8.98 13.43 8.48
C TYR A 153 10.06 13.50 9.56
N VAL A 154 9.68 13.90 10.77
CA VAL A 154 10.57 13.96 11.92
C VAL A 154 10.12 12.95 12.96
N GLU A 155 11.04 12.09 13.40
CA GLU A 155 10.93 11.39 14.67
C GLU A 155 11.67 12.18 15.72
N ASP A 156 10.96 12.62 16.75
CA ASP A 156 11.63 13.33 17.83
C ASP A 156 12.37 12.39 18.79
N GLU A 157 13.27 12.97 19.57
CA GLU A 157 14.12 12.20 20.49
C GLU A 157 13.31 11.29 21.43
N GLN A 158 12.12 11.74 21.87
CA GLN A 158 11.26 10.96 22.75
C GLN A 158 10.70 9.73 22.03
N GLN A 159 10.15 9.90 20.82
CA GLN A 159 9.65 8.79 20.00
C GLN A 159 10.76 7.76 19.73
N ARG A 160 11.97 8.23 19.43
CA ARG A 160 13.12 7.35 19.18
C ARG A 160 13.53 6.55 20.41
N LYS A 161 13.55 7.19 21.60
CA LYS A 161 13.83 6.50 22.87
C LYS A 161 12.77 5.45 23.19
N GLU A 162 11.50 5.74 22.94
CA GLU A 162 10.40 4.79 23.12
C GLU A 162 10.50 3.61 22.15
N ALA A 163 10.81 3.86 20.88
CA ALA A 163 11.05 2.81 19.89
C ALA A 163 12.21 1.90 20.32
N LYS A 164 13.33 2.48 20.76
CA LYS A 164 14.47 1.74 21.31
C LYS A 164 14.10 0.92 22.54
N ALA A 165 13.29 1.47 23.46
CA ALA A 165 12.86 0.75 24.65
C ALA A 165 12.05 -0.52 24.33
N ARG A 166 11.17 -0.46 23.31
CA ARG A 166 10.41 -1.63 22.85
C ARG A 166 11.32 -2.70 22.26
N VAL A 167 12.29 -2.31 21.43
CA VAL A 167 13.27 -3.24 20.87
C VAL A 167 14.11 -3.88 21.98
N ASP A 168 14.57 -3.09 22.94
CA ASP A 168 15.37 -3.58 24.06
C ASP A 168 14.59 -4.57 24.93
N GLU A 169 13.30 -4.33 25.15
CA GLU A 169 12.43 -5.27 25.86
C GLU A 169 12.32 -6.60 25.11
N GLN A 170 12.08 -6.56 23.80
CA GLN A 170 12.01 -7.76 22.97
C GLN A 170 13.34 -8.54 22.95
N GLN A 171 14.46 -7.84 22.90
CA GLN A 171 15.79 -8.46 22.96
C GLN A 171 16.02 -9.14 24.30
N ARG A 172 15.67 -8.50 25.42
CA ARG A 172 15.75 -9.10 26.76
C ARG A 172 14.89 -10.35 26.88
N GLN A 173 13.66 -10.31 26.35
CA GLN A 173 12.77 -11.48 26.32
C GLN A 173 13.35 -12.64 25.50
N SER A 174 14.17 -12.34 24.50
CA SER A 174 14.85 -13.31 23.65
C SER A 174 16.23 -13.75 24.18
N GLY A 175 16.60 -13.33 25.40
CA GLY A 175 17.91 -13.62 26.00
C GLY A 175 19.08 -12.87 25.34
N GLN A 176 18.80 -11.88 24.50
CA GLN A 176 19.79 -11.04 23.84
C GLN A 176 20.09 -9.81 24.70
N GLN A 177 21.36 -9.39 24.71
CA GLN A 177 21.77 -8.17 25.39
C GLN A 177 21.46 -6.93 24.52
N PRO A 178 20.73 -5.93 25.05
CA PRO A 178 20.44 -4.73 24.27
C PRO A 178 21.67 -3.88 23.98
N ASP A 179 21.62 -3.13 22.88
CA ASP A 179 22.62 -2.11 22.56
C ASP A 179 22.60 -1.01 23.64
N PRO A 180 23.72 -0.71 24.32
CA PRO A 180 23.76 0.31 25.37
C PRO A 180 23.55 1.74 24.86
N GLN A 181 23.74 1.99 23.57
CA GLN A 181 23.66 3.34 23.04
C GLN A 181 22.20 3.82 22.90
N GLN A 182 21.94 5.05 23.33
CA GLN A 182 20.62 5.68 23.22
C GLN A 182 20.56 6.58 21.99
N PRO A 183 19.40 6.68 21.32
CA PRO A 183 19.18 7.71 20.31
C PRO A 183 19.28 9.10 20.93
N VAL A 184 19.98 10.00 20.24
CA VAL A 184 20.14 11.41 20.63
C VAL A 184 19.54 12.30 19.55
N GLY A 185 18.74 13.29 19.97
CA GLY A 185 18.16 14.31 19.10
C GLY A 185 17.04 13.82 18.17
N ASP A 186 16.38 14.79 17.55
CA ASP A 186 15.39 14.59 16.50
C ASP A 186 16.05 14.05 15.23
N LEU A 187 15.38 13.13 14.56
CA LEU A 187 15.83 12.52 13.32
C LEU A 187 14.86 12.84 12.20
N LYS A 188 15.38 13.49 11.14
CA LYS A 188 14.61 13.69 9.91
C LYS A 188 14.77 12.46 9.02
N LEU A 189 13.63 11.88 8.65
CA LEU A 189 13.54 10.64 7.89
C LEU A 189 12.89 10.92 6.54
N HIS A 190 13.33 10.17 5.54
CA HIS A 190 12.70 10.04 4.24
C HIS A 190 11.95 8.71 4.20
N VAL A 191 10.72 8.73 3.70
CA VAL A 191 9.82 7.58 3.69
C VAL A 191 9.12 7.43 2.35
N LEU A 192 9.03 6.18 1.89
CA LEU A 192 8.09 5.74 0.87
C LEU A 192 7.15 4.74 1.53
N ASN A 193 5.84 5.04 1.53
CA ASN A 193 4.81 4.15 2.05
C ASN A 193 3.88 3.75 0.90
N ARG A 194 3.75 2.44 0.65
CA ARG A 194 2.87 1.87 -0.36
C ARG A 194 1.90 0.88 0.28
N TYR A 195 0.61 1.12 0.07
CA TYR A 195 -0.44 0.13 0.27
C TYR A 195 -0.86 -0.49 -1.05
N VAL A 196 -1.03 -1.80 -1.08
CA VAL A 196 -1.68 -2.52 -2.18
C VAL A 196 -2.73 -3.47 -1.62
N ILE A 197 -3.94 -3.46 -2.17
CA ILE A 197 -4.97 -4.45 -1.81
C ILE A 197 -5.06 -5.50 -2.91
N ALA A 198 -4.35 -6.61 -2.70
CA ALA A 198 -4.35 -7.74 -3.62
C ALA A 198 -5.66 -8.55 -3.48
N VAL A 199 -6.33 -8.83 -4.61
CA VAL A 199 -7.64 -9.51 -4.64
C VAL A 199 -7.64 -10.66 -5.65
N SER A 200 -8.08 -11.84 -5.24
CA SER A 200 -8.36 -12.96 -6.14
C SER A 200 -9.54 -13.78 -5.62
N GLY A 201 -10.67 -13.73 -6.33
CA GLY A 201 -11.92 -14.33 -5.85
C GLY A 201 -12.33 -13.71 -4.51
N GLU A 202 -12.44 -14.54 -3.47
CA GLU A 202 -12.80 -14.09 -2.12
C GLU A 202 -11.58 -13.60 -1.31
N ASP A 203 -10.38 -14.04 -1.69
CA ASP A 203 -9.14 -13.71 -0.99
C ASP A 203 -8.74 -12.25 -1.21
N LYS A 204 -8.56 -11.53 -0.10
CA LYS A 204 -8.14 -10.13 -0.07
C LYS A 204 -7.00 -9.96 0.94
N TYR A 205 -5.95 -9.25 0.54
CA TYR A 205 -4.79 -8.98 1.37
C TYR A 205 -4.41 -7.51 1.30
N LEU A 206 -4.21 -6.86 2.45
CA LEU A 206 -3.53 -5.57 2.52
C LEU A 206 -2.03 -5.85 2.62
N VAL A 207 -1.28 -5.45 1.61
CA VAL A 207 0.19 -5.44 1.62
C VAL A 207 0.63 -4.01 1.87
N GLN A 208 1.46 -3.81 2.89
CA GLN A 208 2.13 -2.53 3.12
C GLN A 208 3.62 -2.72 2.91
N LEU A 209 4.22 -1.91 2.02
CA LEU A 209 5.66 -1.71 1.91
C LEU A 209 5.97 -0.32 2.47
N GLN A 210 6.80 -0.26 3.51
CA GLN A 210 7.33 1.00 4.01
C GLN A 210 8.86 0.98 3.92
N ILE A 211 9.44 1.89 3.17
CA ILE A 211 10.89 2.09 3.05
C ILE A 211 11.23 3.35 3.83
N THR A 212 12.14 3.26 4.79
CA THR A 212 12.57 4.39 5.61
C THR A 212 14.09 4.49 5.62
N VAL A 213 14.60 5.69 5.32
CA VAL A 213 16.02 6.06 5.38
C VAL A 213 16.14 7.42 6.07
N THR A 214 17.34 7.85 6.49
CA THR A 214 17.47 9.23 6.95
C THR A 214 17.39 10.20 5.78
N ASP A 215 16.89 11.41 6.01
CA ASP A 215 16.81 12.45 4.97
C ASP A 215 18.19 12.73 4.34
N LYS A 216 19.26 12.65 5.14
CA LYS A 216 20.66 12.79 4.68
C LYS A 216 21.08 11.67 3.73
N GLN A 217 20.62 10.43 3.98
CA GLN A 217 20.96 9.26 3.16
C GLN A 217 20.05 9.12 1.92
N SER A 218 18.92 9.82 1.87
CA SER A 218 17.90 9.64 0.81
C SER A 218 18.45 9.76 -0.61
N ALA A 219 19.28 10.77 -0.89
CA ALA A 219 19.84 11.00 -2.22
C ALA A 219 20.84 9.90 -2.64
N GLN A 220 21.67 9.42 -1.71
CA GLN A 220 22.64 8.34 -2.00
C GLN A 220 21.96 6.97 -2.13
N LEU A 221 20.81 6.77 -1.47
CA LEU A 221 20.03 5.53 -1.51
C LEU A 221 18.86 5.58 -2.50
N ALA A 222 18.78 6.60 -3.36
CA ALA A 222 17.66 6.78 -4.28
C ALA A 222 17.45 5.57 -5.21
N ASP A 223 18.54 5.00 -5.74
CA ASP A 223 18.48 3.81 -6.59
C ASP A 223 18.06 2.56 -5.82
N ASP A 224 18.46 2.44 -4.54
CA ASP A 224 18.06 1.34 -3.66
C ASP A 224 16.57 1.42 -3.31
N ILE A 225 16.09 2.62 -2.96
CA ILE A 225 14.66 2.90 -2.70
C ILE A 225 13.82 2.53 -3.92
N LYS A 226 14.23 2.99 -5.11
CA LYS A 226 13.57 2.67 -6.38
C LYS A 226 13.61 1.17 -6.67
N THR A 227 14.74 0.53 -6.44
CA THR A 227 14.92 -0.92 -6.64
C THR A 227 13.97 -1.72 -5.77
N ILE A 228 13.75 -1.33 -4.51
CA ILE A 228 12.82 -1.99 -3.60
C ILE A 228 11.37 -1.70 -3.99
N ASP A 229 11.00 -0.43 -4.22
CA ASP A 229 9.62 -0.03 -4.56
C ASP A 229 9.13 -0.66 -5.87
N GLU A 230 9.88 -0.46 -6.96
CA GLU A 230 9.51 -1.00 -8.27
C GLU A 230 9.83 -2.49 -8.42
N GLY A 231 10.65 -3.03 -7.51
CA GLY A 231 10.99 -4.44 -7.47
C GLY A 231 9.99 -5.30 -6.70
N LEU A 232 9.03 -4.69 -5.99
CA LEU A 232 7.93 -5.41 -5.35
C LEU A 232 7.08 -6.09 -6.43
N GLN A 233 6.73 -7.35 -6.22
CA GLN A 233 5.85 -8.13 -7.09
C GLN A 233 4.83 -8.89 -6.28
N LEU A 234 3.56 -8.79 -6.69
CA LEU A 234 2.41 -9.44 -6.07
C LEU A 234 1.68 -10.29 -7.11
N SER A 235 1.49 -11.57 -6.80
CA SER A 235 0.72 -12.46 -7.67
C SER A 235 0.05 -13.58 -6.88
N PHE A 236 -1.13 -14.01 -7.29
CA PHE A 236 -1.75 -15.19 -6.71
C PHE A 236 -1.19 -16.46 -7.38
N LYS A 237 -0.86 -17.46 -6.57
CA LYS A 237 -0.54 -18.81 -7.03
C LYS A 237 -1.72 -19.33 -7.86
N LYS A 238 -1.43 -19.94 -9.01
CA LYS A 238 -2.42 -20.61 -9.86
C LYS A 238 -2.83 -21.95 -9.27
#